data_AF-W2PD16-F1
#
_entry.id   AF-W2PD16-F1
#
_cell.length_a   1.000
_cell.length_b   1.000
_cell.length_c   1.000
_cell.angle_alpha   90.00
_cell.angle_beta   90.00
_cell.angle_gamma   90.00
#
_symmetry.space_group_name_H-M   'P 1'
#
loop_
_entity.id
_entity.type
_entity.pdbx_description
1 polymer ?
#
loop_
_entity_poly.entity_id
_entity_poly.type
_entity_poly.pdbx_seq_one_letter_code
_entity_poly.pdbx_strand_id
1 'polypeptide(L)'
;MAQQSPMPDLRPPVSTGIISNSTSSVPVPIHVTQAIRDYVPADGFTVLPKRRGERSIILDWGVRVTSTLEGKKYVCWICQGSLECRRENKIIQLFGNTSKATKHLGEKHLLTAGKITAETTRKRDRAEELERIRCAIADGADSRRMTLLLETMRVVNNNLPFRIGEYDESELLADLVVPDEFRATINNHTVTRAIAELYISARQAIRSHLERSRVNN
;
A
#
# COMPACT_ATOMS: atom_id res chain seq x y z
N MET A 1 -9.92 -13.67 77.54
CA MET A 1 -9.39 -12.73 76.52
C MET A 1 -8.95 -13.57 75.33
N ALA A 2 -9.83 -13.74 74.35
CA ALA A 2 -9.63 -14.63 73.21
C ALA A 2 -8.96 -13.86 72.06
N GLN A 3 -7.83 -14.37 71.57
CA GLN A 3 -7.13 -13.85 70.40
C GLN A 3 -7.89 -14.28 69.13
N GLN A 4 -8.33 -13.30 68.35
CA GLN A 4 -8.98 -13.50 67.06
C GLN A 4 -7.95 -13.88 66.00
N SER A 5 -8.14 -15.05 65.38
CA SER A 5 -7.42 -15.47 64.18
C SER A 5 -7.82 -14.59 62.98
N PRO A 6 -6.91 -14.33 62.01
CA PRO A 6 -7.26 -13.57 60.82
C PRO A 6 -8.10 -14.40 59.83
N MET A 7 -9.13 -13.76 59.27
CA MET A 7 -9.97 -14.26 58.16
C MET A 7 -9.13 -14.61 56.92
N PRO A 8 -9.47 -15.67 56.16
CA PRO A 8 -8.84 -15.95 54.88
C PRO A 8 -9.38 -15.03 53.77
N ASP A 9 -8.46 -14.52 52.95
CA ASP A 9 -8.72 -13.66 51.79
C ASP A 9 -9.52 -14.43 50.71
N LEU A 10 -10.83 -14.18 50.64
CA LEU A 10 -11.74 -14.68 49.59
C LEU A 10 -11.53 -13.85 48.31
N ARG A 11 -10.41 -14.05 47.62
CA ARG A 11 -10.30 -13.66 46.21
C ARG A 11 -10.79 -14.82 45.34
N PRO A 12 -11.73 -14.60 44.41
CA PRO A 12 -12.10 -15.62 43.44
C PRO A 12 -10.87 -15.96 42.58
N PRO A 13 -10.68 -17.24 42.19
CA PRO A 13 -9.60 -17.60 41.30
C PRO A 13 -9.77 -16.84 39.99
N VAL A 14 -8.70 -16.13 39.58
CA VAL A 14 -8.57 -15.62 38.22
C VAL A 14 -8.66 -16.84 37.32
N SER A 15 -9.81 -17.02 36.66
CA SER A 15 -9.94 -17.91 35.53
C SER A 15 -8.95 -17.44 34.48
N THR A 16 -7.76 -18.04 34.48
CA THR A 16 -6.85 -18.07 33.35
C THR A 16 -7.59 -18.82 32.26
N GLY A 17 -8.50 -18.11 31.59
CA GLY A 17 -8.98 -18.48 30.29
C GLY A 17 -7.75 -18.53 29.41
N ILE A 18 -7.20 -19.73 29.25
CA ILE A 18 -6.40 -20.07 28.10
C ILE A 18 -7.34 -19.81 26.94
N ILE A 19 -7.26 -18.59 26.36
CA ILE A 19 -7.75 -18.34 25.03
C ILE A 19 -6.86 -19.23 24.17
N SER A 20 -7.32 -20.46 23.98
CA SER A 20 -6.90 -21.28 22.88
C SER A 20 -7.19 -20.45 21.65
N ASN A 21 -6.18 -19.74 21.17
CA ASN A 21 -6.11 -19.25 19.80
C ASN A 21 -6.18 -20.51 18.93
N SER A 22 -7.40 -21.01 18.74
CA SER A 22 -7.76 -21.91 17.69
C SER A 22 -7.58 -21.11 16.42
N THR A 23 -6.34 -21.12 15.92
CA THR A 23 -6.02 -20.77 14.55
C THR A 23 -6.80 -21.75 13.68
N SER A 24 -8.07 -21.46 13.43
CA SER A 24 -8.90 -22.14 12.45
C SER A 24 -8.38 -21.75 11.08
N SER A 25 -7.21 -22.31 10.74
CA SER A 25 -6.72 -22.32 9.37
C SER A 25 -7.74 -23.09 8.57
N VAL A 26 -8.51 -22.41 7.71
CA VAL A 26 -9.19 -23.10 6.62
C VAL A 26 -8.09 -23.87 5.87
N PRO A 27 -8.12 -25.21 5.86
CA PRO A 27 -7.11 -26.00 5.18
C PRO A 27 -7.20 -25.67 3.69
N VAL A 28 -6.06 -25.46 3.03
CA VAL A 28 -6.06 -25.38 1.57
C VAL A 28 -6.68 -26.67 1.03
N PRO A 29 -7.70 -26.59 0.15
CA PRO A 29 -8.32 -27.80 -0.38
C PRO A 29 -7.28 -28.73 -1.03
N ILE A 30 -7.43 -30.04 -0.83
CA ILE A 30 -6.48 -31.04 -1.32
C ILE A 30 -6.28 -30.92 -2.84
N HIS A 31 -7.33 -30.60 -3.58
CA HIS A 31 -7.26 -30.42 -5.03
C HIS A 31 -6.36 -29.26 -5.46
N VAL A 32 -6.21 -28.21 -4.65
CA VAL A 32 -5.29 -27.09 -4.92
C VAL A 32 -3.87 -27.53 -4.67
N THR A 33 -3.63 -28.21 -3.54
CA THR A 33 -2.30 -28.76 -3.19
C THR A 33 -1.82 -29.75 -4.26
N GLN A 34 -2.70 -30.62 -4.75
CA GLN A 34 -2.39 -31.57 -5.82
C GLN A 34 -2.09 -30.85 -7.13
N ALA A 35 -2.90 -29.87 -7.53
CA ALA A 35 -2.67 -29.08 -8.74
C ALA A 35 -1.35 -28.29 -8.71
N ILE A 36 -0.93 -27.80 -7.54
CA ILE A 36 0.38 -27.16 -7.37
C ILE A 36 1.53 -28.16 -7.56
N ARG A 37 1.39 -29.39 -7.03
CA ARG A 37 2.40 -30.44 -7.18
C ARG A 37 2.54 -30.93 -8.61
N ASP A 38 1.41 -31.07 -9.30
CA ASP A 38 1.34 -31.58 -10.67
C ASP A 38 1.56 -30.47 -11.72
N TYR A 39 1.83 -29.23 -11.29
CA TYR A 39 2.01 -28.10 -12.18
C TYR A 39 3.28 -28.27 -13.03
N VAL A 40 3.09 -28.36 -14.34
CA VAL A 40 4.17 -28.34 -15.33
C VAL A 40 4.25 -26.93 -15.93
N PRO A 41 5.38 -26.21 -15.80
CA PRO A 41 5.53 -24.89 -16.39
C PRO A 41 5.52 -24.98 -17.92
N ALA A 42 4.84 -24.04 -18.57
CA ALA A 42 4.92 -23.89 -20.02
C ALA A 42 6.29 -23.32 -20.44
N ASP A 43 6.62 -23.45 -21.73
CA ASP A 43 7.88 -22.94 -22.27
C ASP A 43 8.09 -21.46 -21.94
N GLY A 44 9.31 -21.13 -21.50
CA GLY A 44 9.66 -19.78 -21.06
C GLY A 44 9.25 -19.42 -19.63
N PHE A 45 8.64 -20.35 -18.88
CA PHE A 45 8.40 -20.21 -17.44
C PHE A 45 9.35 -21.08 -16.61
N THR A 46 9.86 -20.53 -15.52
CA THR A 46 10.64 -21.28 -14.52
C THR A 46 10.01 -21.13 -13.15
N VAL A 47 9.64 -22.24 -12.53
CA VAL A 47 9.03 -22.28 -11.19
C VAL A 47 10.02 -21.75 -10.14
N LEU A 48 9.54 -20.82 -9.31
CA LEU A 48 10.26 -20.34 -8.14
C LEU A 48 9.67 -20.94 -6.86
N PRO A 49 10.44 -21.69 -6.08
CA PRO A 49 9.96 -22.25 -4.83
C PRO A 49 9.75 -21.16 -3.77
N LYS A 50 8.88 -21.47 -2.80
CA LYS A 50 8.69 -20.67 -1.59
C LYS A 50 10.00 -20.52 -0.84
N ARG A 51 10.40 -19.29 -0.51
CA ARG A 51 11.63 -19.04 0.25
C ARG A 51 11.40 -19.30 1.75
N ARG A 52 12.47 -19.66 2.47
CA ARG A 52 12.41 -19.91 3.91
C ARG A 52 11.95 -18.63 4.63
N GLY A 53 10.85 -18.71 5.37
CA GLY A 53 10.27 -17.58 6.11
C GLY A 53 9.16 -16.79 5.39
N GLU A 54 8.88 -17.07 4.11
CA GLU A 54 7.74 -16.45 3.42
C GLU A 54 6.40 -17.01 3.94
N ARG A 55 5.47 -16.12 4.30
CA ARG A 55 4.17 -16.46 4.90
C ARG A 55 2.94 -15.99 4.10
N SER A 56 3.11 -15.48 2.88
CA SER A 56 1.96 -15.01 2.10
C SER A 56 1.08 -16.16 1.65
N ILE A 57 -0.23 -16.00 1.81
CA ILE A 57 -1.24 -17.04 1.53
C ILE A 57 -1.23 -17.47 0.06
N ILE A 58 -0.79 -16.60 -0.86
CA ILE A 58 -0.78 -16.88 -2.29
C ILE A 58 0.10 -18.09 -2.65
N LEU A 59 1.10 -18.39 -1.82
CA LEU A 59 2.04 -19.50 -2.07
C LEU A 59 1.44 -20.85 -1.73
N ASP A 60 0.37 -20.86 -0.95
CA ASP A 60 -0.34 -22.08 -0.64
C ASP A 60 -1.48 -22.32 -1.67
N TRP A 61 -1.74 -21.37 -2.57
CA TRP A 61 -2.86 -21.39 -3.52
C TRP A 61 -2.45 -21.32 -5.01
N GLY A 62 -1.16 -21.19 -5.29
CA GLY A 62 -0.67 -21.12 -6.66
C GLY A 62 0.85 -21.18 -6.76
N VAL A 63 1.34 -21.16 -7.99
CA VAL A 63 2.76 -21.37 -8.31
C VAL A 63 3.39 -20.03 -8.70
N ARG A 64 4.52 -19.70 -8.07
CA ARG A 64 5.33 -18.55 -8.47
C ARG A 64 6.23 -18.97 -9.62
N VAL A 65 6.25 -18.20 -10.69
CA VAL A 65 7.07 -18.46 -11.87
C VAL A 65 7.85 -17.22 -12.27
N THR A 66 8.95 -17.42 -12.98
CA THR A 66 9.68 -16.36 -13.67
C THR A 66 9.54 -16.54 -15.16
N SER A 67 9.42 -15.44 -15.88
CA SER A 67 9.42 -15.41 -17.34
C SER A 67 10.33 -14.29 -17.83
N THR A 68 11.00 -14.51 -18.95
CA THR A 68 11.83 -13.49 -19.60
C THR A 68 11.13 -13.02 -20.86
N LEU A 69 10.75 -11.75 -20.90
CA LEU A 69 10.13 -11.12 -22.07
C LEU A 69 10.99 -9.90 -22.44
N GLU A 70 11.44 -9.84 -23.70
CA GLU A 70 12.29 -8.75 -24.22
C GLU A 70 13.56 -8.51 -23.37
N GLY A 71 14.18 -9.59 -22.89
CA GLY A 71 15.39 -9.51 -22.05
C GLY A 71 15.14 -9.06 -20.60
N LYS A 72 13.89 -8.74 -20.22
CA LYS A 72 13.51 -8.40 -18.85
C LYS A 72 12.89 -9.60 -18.14
N LYS A 73 13.34 -9.83 -16.90
CA LYS A 73 12.79 -10.90 -16.04
C LYS A 73 11.58 -10.38 -15.27
N TYR A 74 10.49 -11.12 -15.38
CA TYR A 74 9.23 -10.87 -14.67
C TYR A 74 8.96 -12.01 -13.70
N VAL A 75 8.50 -11.67 -12.51
CA VAL A 75 7.99 -12.64 -11.54
C VAL A 75 6.47 -12.62 -11.61
N CYS A 76 5.88 -13.78 -11.83
CA CYS A 76 4.44 -13.95 -11.93
C CYS A 76 3.97 -15.02 -10.94
N TRP A 77 2.67 -15.02 -10.68
CA TRP A 77 1.98 -16.02 -9.90
C TRP A 77 0.82 -16.56 -10.71
N ILE A 78 0.71 -17.89 -10.77
CA ILE A 78 -0.32 -18.59 -11.51
C ILE A 78 -1.26 -19.27 -10.51
N CYS A 79 -2.53 -18.90 -10.59
CA CYS A 79 -3.53 -19.39 -9.66
C CYS A 79 -3.86 -20.88 -9.91
N GLN A 80 -3.83 -21.69 -8.86
CA GLN A 80 -4.21 -23.11 -8.89
C GLN A 80 -5.51 -23.38 -8.10
N GLY A 81 -6.19 -22.32 -7.65
CA GLY A 81 -7.31 -22.38 -6.71
C GLY A 81 -8.62 -22.96 -7.25
N SER A 82 -8.84 -22.95 -8.57
CA SER A 82 -10.03 -23.56 -9.20
C SER A 82 -9.73 -24.12 -10.58
N LEU A 83 -10.62 -24.97 -11.09
CA LEU A 83 -10.52 -25.50 -12.45
C LEU A 83 -10.57 -24.39 -13.51
N GLU A 84 -11.40 -23.37 -13.29
CA GLU A 84 -11.51 -22.20 -14.17
C GLU A 84 -10.19 -21.43 -14.26
N CYS A 85 -9.59 -21.11 -13.10
CA CYS A 85 -8.30 -20.40 -13.06
C CYS A 85 -7.18 -21.20 -13.73
N ARG A 86 -7.21 -22.53 -13.62
CA ARG A 86 -6.24 -23.40 -14.31
C ARG A 86 -6.46 -23.43 -15.82
N ARG A 87 -7.71 -23.51 -16.27
CA ARG A 87 -8.05 -23.53 -17.71
C ARG A 87 -7.69 -22.21 -18.40
N GLU A 88 -7.94 -21.09 -17.75
CA GLU A 88 -7.58 -19.76 -18.25
C GLU A 88 -6.10 -19.43 -18.07
N ASN A 89 -5.34 -20.30 -17.40
CA ASN A 89 -3.98 -20.06 -16.97
C ASN A 89 -3.84 -18.68 -16.31
N LYS A 90 -4.63 -18.41 -15.27
CA LYS A 90 -4.73 -17.07 -14.68
C LYS A 90 -3.40 -16.61 -14.10
N ILE A 91 -2.70 -15.75 -14.84
CA ILE A 91 -1.40 -15.17 -14.46
C ILE A 91 -1.59 -13.79 -13.84
N ILE A 92 -0.89 -13.54 -12.74
CA ILE A 92 -0.79 -12.23 -12.09
C ILE A 92 0.68 -11.90 -11.92
N GLN A 93 1.13 -10.80 -12.53
CA GLN A 93 2.49 -10.30 -12.33
C GLN A 93 2.67 -9.76 -10.90
N LEU A 94 3.76 -10.15 -10.26
CA LEU A 94 4.16 -9.71 -8.92
C LEU A 94 5.19 -8.57 -9.04
N PHE A 95 4.85 -7.40 -8.52
CA PHE A 95 5.73 -6.22 -8.47
C PHE A 95 6.41 -6.08 -7.10
N GLY A 96 6.83 -7.21 -6.51
CA GLY A 96 7.34 -7.25 -5.12
C GLY A 96 6.26 -7.27 -4.03
N ASN A 97 4.99 -7.01 -4.38
CA ASN A 97 3.83 -7.18 -3.50
C ASN A 97 2.89 -8.31 -3.99
N THR A 98 2.05 -8.81 -3.09
CA THR A 98 1.11 -9.93 -3.35
C THR A 98 -0.35 -9.49 -3.39
N SER A 99 -0.64 -8.19 -3.23
CA SER A 99 -2.01 -7.69 -3.02
C SER A 99 -2.99 -8.06 -4.15
N LYS A 100 -2.55 -8.04 -5.41
CA LYS A 100 -3.40 -8.42 -6.56
C LYS A 100 -3.77 -9.90 -6.53
N ALA A 101 -2.82 -10.76 -6.18
CA ALA A 101 -3.05 -12.19 -6.03
C ALA A 101 -3.94 -12.48 -4.81
N THR A 102 -3.69 -11.84 -3.67
CA THR A 102 -4.55 -11.97 -2.47
C THR A 102 -5.98 -11.51 -2.75
N LYS A 103 -6.17 -10.40 -3.47
CA LYS A 103 -7.49 -9.90 -3.89
C LYS A 103 -8.20 -10.92 -4.78
N HIS A 104 -7.51 -11.43 -5.80
CA HIS A 104 -8.06 -12.47 -6.68
C HIS A 104 -8.51 -13.71 -5.89
N LEU A 105 -7.73 -14.15 -4.90
CA LEU A 105 -8.11 -15.29 -4.07
C LEU A 105 -9.39 -15.02 -3.25
N GLY A 106 -9.55 -13.81 -2.72
CA GLY A 106 -10.76 -13.43 -1.99
C GLY A 106 -12.00 -13.41 -2.87
N GLU A 107 -11.87 -12.88 -4.08
CA GLU A 107 -12.99 -12.74 -5.03
C GLU A 107 -13.38 -14.08 -5.68
N LYS A 108 -12.40 -14.91 -6.07
CA LYS A 108 -12.64 -16.10 -6.91
C LYS A 108 -12.68 -17.42 -6.15
N HIS A 109 -12.06 -17.50 -4.99
CA HIS A 109 -12.01 -18.75 -4.22
C HIS A 109 -12.71 -18.65 -2.86
N LEU A 110 -13.44 -17.54 -2.63
CA LEU A 110 -14.22 -17.28 -1.41
C LEU A 110 -13.46 -17.66 -0.14
N LEU A 111 -12.14 -17.39 -0.14
CA LEU A 111 -11.31 -17.60 1.03
C LEU A 111 -11.91 -16.77 2.16
N THR A 112 -12.46 -17.47 3.16
CA THR A 112 -13.21 -16.87 4.25
C THR A 112 -12.38 -15.75 4.85
N ALA A 113 -13.02 -14.60 4.97
CA ALA A 113 -12.50 -13.29 5.28
C ALA A 113 -11.80 -13.15 6.66
N GLY A 114 -11.05 -14.13 7.14
CA GLY A 114 -10.22 -14.07 8.34
C GLY A 114 -8.73 -13.92 8.03
N LYS A 115 -8.18 -14.74 7.11
CA LYS A 115 -6.77 -14.63 6.72
C LYS A 115 -6.51 -13.53 5.70
N ILE A 116 -7.38 -13.39 4.71
CA ILE A 116 -7.30 -12.29 3.74
C ILE A 116 -7.48 -10.99 4.46
N THR A 117 -8.47 -10.90 5.35
CA THR A 117 -8.71 -9.69 6.13
C THR A 117 -7.56 -9.41 7.10
N ALA A 118 -6.88 -10.39 7.70
CA ALA A 118 -5.63 -10.15 8.45
C ALA A 118 -4.44 -9.70 7.57
N GLU A 119 -4.38 -10.13 6.30
CA GLU A 119 -3.36 -9.69 5.33
C GLU A 119 -3.71 -8.32 4.71
N THR A 120 -5.00 -7.97 4.57
CA THR A 120 -5.48 -6.65 4.16
C THR A 120 -5.63 -5.65 5.29
N THR A 121 -5.90 -6.04 6.54
CA THR A 121 -5.85 -5.13 7.73
C THR A 121 -4.42 -4.85 8.15
N ARG A 122 -3.45 -5.61 7.63
CA ARG A 122 -2.04 -5.20 7.61
C ARG A 122 -1.78 -4.03 6.66
N LYS A 123 -2.66 -3.76 5.69
CA LYS A 123 -2.74 -2.43 5.07
C LYS A 123 -3.54 -1.55 6.02
N ARG A 124 -2.81 -0.70 6.73
CA ARG A 124 -3.40 0.41 7.46
C ARG A 124 -4.14 1.30 6.47
N ASP A 125 -5.31 1.76 6.90
CA ASP A 125 -6.11 2.68 6.09
C ASP A 125 -5.37 4.02 5.95
N ARG A 126 -5.55 4.73 4.83
CA ARG A 126 -4.83 5.98 4.52
C ARG A 126 -5.03 7.01 5.63
N ALA A 127 -6.23 7.08 6.19
CA ALA A 127 -6.56 7.94 7.31
C ALA A 127 -5.83 7.55 8.61
N GLU A 128 -5.68 6.25 8.85
CA GLU A 128 -5.02 5.69 10.04
C GLU A 128 -3.49 5.89 9.98
N GLU A 129 -2.92 5.82 8.78
CA GLU A 129 -1.51 6.15 8.53
C GLU A 129 -1.25 7.65 8.73
N LEU A 130 -2.13 8.51 8.19
CA LEU A 130 -2.06 9.97 8.35
C LEU A 130 -2.14 10.38 9.82
N GLU A 131 -3.04 9.77 10.59
CA GLU A 131 -3.22 10.10 12.00
C GLU A 131 -2.00 9.66 12.84
N ARG A 132 -1.42 8.48 12.57
CA ARG A 132 -0.15 8.10 13.21
C ARG A 132 0.98 9.06 12.88
N ILE A 133 1.09 9.47 11.62
CA ILE A 133 2.12 10.42 11.20
C ILE A 133 1.93 11.75 11.93
N ARG A 134 0.69 12.25 12.03
CA ARG A 134 0.35 13.46 12.81
C ARG A 134 0.70 13.31 14.29
N CYS A 135 0.32 12.20 14.92
CA CYS A 135 0.65 11.92 16.32
C CYS A 135 2.17 11.82 16.55
N ALA A 136 2.92 11.25 15.61
CA ALA A 136 4.38 11.15 15.69
C ALA A 136 5.09 12.50 15.45
N ILE A 137 4.49 13.40 14.67
CA ILE A 137 5.04 14.74 14.37
C ILE A 137 4.84 15.72 15.52
N ALA A 138 3.81 15.52 16.36
CA ALA A 138 3.49 16.39 17.49
C ALA A 138 4.66 16.58 18.47
N ASP A 139 5.63 15.66 18.51
CA ASP A 139 6.81 15.73 19.38
C ASP A 139 7.95 16.64 18.84
N GLY A 140 7.75 17.32 17.70
CA GLY A 140 8.54 18.46 17.22
C GLY A 140 9.96 18.16 16.72
N ALA A 141 10.71 17.30 17.42
CA ALA A 141 12.09 16.91 17.10
C ALA A 141 12.19 15.97 15.87
N ASP A 142 11.12 15.24 15.56
CA ASP A 142 11.11 14.22 14.50
C ASP A 142 10.57 14.70 13.14
N SER A 143 10.03 15.93 13.05
CA SER A 143 9.41 16.45 11.83
C SER A 143 10.38 16.49 10.62
N ARG A 144 11.60 17.04 10.80
CA ARG A 144 12.62 17.11 9.74
C ARG A 144 13.16 15.74 9.33
N ARG A 145 13.31 14.82 10.30
CA ARG A 145 13.74 13.44 10.04
C ARG A 145 12.67 12.66 9.28
N MET A 146 11.41 12.91 9.56
CA MET A 146 10.27 12.27 8.90
C MET A 146 10.11 12.75 7.45
N THR A 147 10.24 14.06 7.16
CA THR A 147 10.24 14.57 5.78
C THR A 147 11.35 13.93 4.95
N LEU A 148 12.56 13.82 5.52
CA LEU A 148 13.67 13.14 4.87
C LEU A 148 13.37 11.66 4.63
N LEU A 149 12.76 10.96 5.59
CA LEU A 149 12.43 9.54 5.47
C LEU A 149 11.37 9.29 4.41
N LEU A 150 10.32 10.11 4.37
CA LEU A 150 9.25 10.03 3.37
C LEU A 150 9.78 10.36 1.97
N GLU A 151 10.63 11.38 1.84
CA GLU A 151 11.29 11.70 0.57
C GLU A 151 12.26 10.59 0.14
N THR A 152 12.98 9.99 1.09
CA THR A 152 13.87 8.84 0.81
C THR A 152 13.08 7.61 0.39
N MET A 153 11.94 7.33 1.04
CA MET A 153 11.03 6.25 0.62
C MET A 153 10.47 6.53 -0.77
N ARG A 154 10.09 7.77 -1.07
CA ARG A 154 9.65 8.18 -2.41
C ARG A 154 10.75 7.94 -3.46
N VAL A 155 12.00 8.28 -3.17
CA VAL A 155 13.14 8.07 -4.08
C VAL A 155 13.47 6.59 -4.27
N VAL A 156 13.55 5.82 -3.18
CA VAL A 156 13.96 4.41 -3.18
C VAL A 156 12.86 3.49 -3.73
N ASN A 157 11.60 3.72 -3.36
CA ASN A 157 10.49 2.89 -3.83
C ASN A 157 10.12 3.16 -5.28
N ASN A 158 10.39 4.38 -5.78
CA ASN A 158 10.00 4.77 -7.14
C ASN A 158 11.16 4.88 -8.15
N ASN A 159 12.41 4.56 -7.77
CA ASN A 159 13.60 4.44 -8.64
C ASN A 159 13.58 5.39 -9.85
N LEU A 160 13.59 6.69 -9.61
CA LEU A 160 13.46 7.68 -10.68
C LEU A 160 14.67 7.66 -11.65
N PRO A 161 14.42 7.87 -12.95
CA PRO A 161 14.17 9.23 -13.41
C PRO A 161 12.70 9.49 -13.77
N PHE A 162 12.30 10.72 -13.46
CA PHE A 162 11.04 11.44 -13.70
C PHE A 162 9.96 10.69 -14.49
N ARG A 163 8.98 10.11 -13.78
CA ARG A 163 7.66 9.87 -14.38
C ARG A 163 6.83 11.14 -14.32
N ILE A 164 6.17 11.46 -15.43
CA ILE A 164 5.11 12.47 -15.49
C ILE A 164 3.90 11.86 -14.77
N GLY A 165 3.72 12.20 -13.50
CA GLY A 165 2.61 11.77 -12.66
C GLY A 165 2.87 12.05 -11.19
N GLU A 166 1.86 12.53 -10.47
CA GLU A 166 1.92 12.70 -9.02
C GLU A 166 1.92 11.33 -8.34
N TYR A 167 2.85 11.11 -7.41
CA TYR A 167 2.94 9.88 -6.62
C TYR A 167 1.98 9.97 -5.43
N ASP A 168 1.42 8.84 -5.00
CA ASP A 168 0.57 8.80 -3.79
C ASP A 168 1.33 9.33 -2.56
N GLU A 169 2.65 9.11 -2.48
CA GLU A 169 3.51 9.69 -1.44
C GLU A 169 3.67 11.22 -1.57
N SER A 170 3.65 11.76 -2.79
CA SER A 170 3.64 13.21 -3.02
C SER A 170 2.31 13.84 -2.59
N GLU A 171 1.20 13.16 -2.83
CA GLU A 171 -0.14 13.59 -2.38
C GLU A 171 -0.20 13.59 -0.84
N LEU A 172 0.30 12.53 -0.21
CA LEU A 172 0.43 12.42 1.24
C LEU A 172 1.31 13.53 1.84
N LEU A 173 2.44 13.86 1.20
CA LEU A 173 3.30 14.96 1.65
C LEU A 173 2.62 16.32 1.46
N ALA A 174 1.90 16.54 0.36
CA ALA A 174 1.14 17.76 0.15
C ALA A 174 0.04 17.94 1.20
N ASP A 175 -0.69 16.87 1.52
CA ASP A 175 -1.72 16.85 2.57
C ASP A 175 -1.14 17.08 3.98
N LEU A 176 0.15 16.79 4.19
CA LEU A 176 0.84 16.94 5.47
C LEU A 176 1.50 18.31 5.65
N VAL A 177 2.02 18.89 4.55
CA VAL A 177 2.83 20.11 4.55
C VAL A 177 1.98 21.35 4.24
N VAL A 178 0.91 21.22 3.45
CA VAL A 178 0.04 22.34 3.09
C VAL A 178 -1.07 22.46 4.14
N PRO A 179 -1.11 23.54 4.94
CA PRO A 179 -2.20 23.77 5.88
C PRO A 179 -3.54 23.89 5.12
N ASP A 180 -4.65 23.44 5.71
CA ASP A 180 -5.96 23.43 5.03
C ASP A 180 -6.40 24.83 4.55
N GLU A 181 -5.94 25.89 5.21
CA GLU A 181 -6.14 27.29 4.81
C GLU A 181 -5.46 27.67 3.48
N PHE A 182 -4.47 26.91 3.02
CA PHE A 182 -3.77 27.09 1.75
C PHE A 182 -4.18 26.06 0.68
N ARG A 183 -5.13 25.16 0.98
CA ARG A 183 -5.68 24.21 0.00
C ARG A 183 -6.69 24.92 -0.90
N ALA A 184 -6.17 25.69 -1.85
CA ALA A 184 -7.01 26.22 -2.93
C ALA A 184 -7.34 25.10 -3.91
N THR A 185 -8.63 24.86 -4.17
CA THR A 185 -9.05 23.94 -5.23
C THR A 185 -8.69 24.54 -6.59
N ILE A 186 -7.53 24.18 -7.13
CA ILE A 186 -7.08 24.63 -8.44
C ILE A 186 -7.91 23.91 -9.49
N ASN A 187 -8.99 24.55 -9.93
CA ASN A 187 -9.78 24.06 -11.06
C ASN A 187 -9.24 24.63 -12.39
N ASN A 188 -9.49 23.91 -13.50
CA ASN A 188 -9.01 24.30 -14.83
C ASN A 188 -9.45 25.72 -15.23
N HIS A 189 -10.67 26.10 -14.86
CA HIS A 189 -11.21 27.42 -15.14
C HIS A 189 -10.43 28.53 -14.41
N THR A 190 -10.07 28.32 -13.14
CA THR A 190 -9.27 29.24 -12.31
C THR A 190 -7.86 29.37 -12.87
N VAL A 191 -7.24 28.27 -13.30
CA VAL A 191 -5.91 28.31 -13.95
C VAL A 191 -5.97 29.09 -15.26
N THR A 192 -6.92 28.76 -16.13
CA THR A 192 -7.08 29.42 -17.43
C THR A 192 -7.33 30.92 -17.26
N ARG A 193 -8.17 31.29 -16.29
CA ARG A 193 -8.46 32.68 -15.95
C ARG A 193 -7.23 33.40 -15.40
N ALA A 194 -6.49 32.80 -14.47
CA ALA A 194 -5.28 33.38 -13.90
C ALA A 194 -4.18 33.60 -14.97
N ILE A 195 -4.02 32.67 -15.92
CA ILE A 195 -3.11 32.82 -17.06
C ILE A 195 -3.53 34.01 -17.94
N ALA A 196 -4.82 34.13 -18.24
CA ALA A 196 -5.33 35.23 -19.05
C ALA A 196 -5.14 36.59 -18.35
N GLU A 197 -5.44 36.67 -17.05
CA GLU A 197 -5.25 37.87 -16.24
C GLU A 197 -3.77 38.26 -16.16
N LEU A 198 -2.87 37.29 -15.92
CA LEU A 198 -1.43 37.54 -15.89
C LEU A 198 -0.91 38.07 -17.24
N TYR A 199 -1.36 37.51 -18.35
CA TYR A 199 -0.98 37.98 -19.69
C TYR A 199 -1.44 39.43 -19.95
N ILE A 200 -2.68 39.76 -19.56
CA ILE A 200 -3.22 41.12 -19.70
C ILE A 200 -2.42 42.10 -18.84
N SER A 201 -2.16 41.76 -17.57
CA SER A 201 -1.38 42.60 -16.66
C SER A 201 0.05 42.81 -17.15
N ALA A 202 0.73 41.76 -17.60
CA ALA A 202 2.08 41.86 -18.15
C ALA A 202 2.12 42.74 -19.40
N ARG A 203 1.16 42.55 -20.32
CA ARG A 203 1.04 43.36 -21.53
C ARG A 203 0.78 44.84 -21.22
N GLN A 204 -0.08 45.14 -20.25
CA GLN A 204 -0.33 46.50 -19.80
C GLN A 204 0.92 47.12 -19.17
N ALA A 205 1.61 46.40 -18.29
CA ALA A 205 2.83 46.87 -17.64
C ALA A 205 3.93 47.20 -18.68
N ILE A 206 4.13 46.34 -19.67
CA ILE A 206 5.10 46.56 -20.76
C ILE A 206 4.70 47.79 -21.59
N ARG A 207 3.42 47.93 -21.95
CA ARG A 207 2.95 49.11 -22.69
C ARG A 207 3.17 50.41 -21.92
N SER A 208 2.76 50.46 -20.65
CA SER A 208 2.97 51.63 -19.81
C SER A 208 4.45 51.95 -19.62
N HIS A 209 5.32 50.94 -19.54
CA HIS A 209 6.77 51.14 -19.48
C HIS A 209 7.31 51.77 -20.77
N LEU A 210 6.90 51.26 -21.94
CA LEU A 210 7.30 51.78 -23.24
C LEU A 210 6.76 53.21 -23.48
N GLU A 211 5.53 53.49 -23.08
CA GLU A 211 4.93 54.83 -23.17
C GLU A 211 5.66 55.83 -22.28
N ARG A 212 5.96 55.48 -21.01
CA ARG A 212 6.76 56.34 -20.13
C ARG A 212 8.17 56.58 -20.67
N SER A 213 8.79 55.57 -21.26
CA SER A 213 10.14 55.69 -21.84
C SER A 213 10.15 56.56 -23.11
N ARG A 214 9.02 56.73 -23.80
CA ARG A 214 8.86 57.65 -24.94
C ARG A 214 8.58 59.09 -24.54
N VAL A 215 8.10 59.34 -23.32
CA VAL A 215 7.83 60.70 -22.80
C VAL A 215 9.07 61.29 -22.12
N ASN A 216 10.01 60.46 -21.68
CA ASN A 216 11.26 60.86 -21.02
C ASN A 216 12.48 60.99 -21.97
N ASN A 217 12.29 60.84 -23.27
CA ASN A 217 13.25 61.17 -24.35
C ASN A 217 12.68 62.30 -25.20
#